data_AF-A0A0P9EV01-F1
#
_entry.id   AF-A0A0P9EV01-F1
#
_cell.length_a   1.000
_cell.length_b   1.000
_cell.length_c   1.000
_cell.angle_alpha   90.00
_cell.angle_beta   90.00
_cell.angle_gamma   90.00
#
_symmetry.space_group_name_H-M   'P 1'
#
loop_
_entity.id
_entity.type
_entity.pdbx_description
1 polymer ?
#
loop_
_entity_poly.entity_id
_entity_poly.type
_entity_poly.pdbx_seq_one_letter_code
_entity_poly.pdbx_strand_id
1 'polypeptide(L)'
;MEQISEADIALLRRFEPVAHFTYGEQFFPMDAERYIKRCALCVKRPNEPVRVLVPRGKLTVAKLTQPWPDVPGAIYYLHFVDPLPPREIQQFYQKSTLRDFRPGRGRLARVGILSRLGDLVFSVSLLVRGRVPGGAAAAAALEYQQLQRDDERFCYYGRVVREHGYVVLQY
;
A
#
# COMPACT_ATOMS: atom_id res chain seq x y z
N MET A 1 20.87 -10.11 11.47
CA MET A 1 19.53 -9.71 11.93
C MET A 1 19.36 -10.28 13.32
N GLU A 2 19.23 -9.42 14.32
CA GLU A 2 18.95 -9.87 15.69
C GLU A 2 17.61 -10.60 15.69
N GLN A 3 17.60 -11.81 16.24
CA GLN A 3 16.41 -12.66 16.24
C GLN A 3 15.48 -12.17 17.35
N ILE A 4 14.22 -11.87 17.00
CA ILE A 4 13.22 -11.38 17.96
C ILE A 4 12.97 -12.44 19.04
N SER A 5 13.06 -12.06 20.31
CA SER A 5 12.84 -12.99 21.43
C SER A 5 11.34 -13.22 21.70
N GLU A 6 10.98 -14.29 22.41
CA GLU A 6 9.59 -14.51 22.84
C GLU A 6 9.07 -13.36 23.72
N ALA A 7 9.94 -12.79 24.56
CA ALA A 7 9.62 -11.63 25.39
C ALA A 7 9.33 -10.38 24.54
N ASP A 8 10.04 -10.18 23.43
CA ASP A 8 9.78 -9.09 22.48
C ASP A 8 8.43 -9.28 21.78
N ILE A 9 8.11 -10.50 21.36
CA ILE A 9 6.82 -10.83 20.76
C ILE A 9 5.69 -10.57 21.78
N ALA A 10 5.88 -10.99 23.04
CA ALA A 10 4.91 -10.73 24.10
C ALA A 10 4.69 -9.22 24.33
N LEU A 11 5.76 -8.43 24.28
CA LEU A 11 5.70 -6.98 24.43
C LEU A 11 4.97 -6.32 23.24
N LEU A 12 5.29 -6.74 22.01
CA LEU A 12 4.59 -6.26 20.81
C LEU A 12 3.10 -6.60 20.87
N ARG A 13 2.76 -7.84 21.26
CA ARG A 13 1.36 -8.29 21.42
C ARG A 13 0.62 -7.50 22.49
N ARG A 14 1.30 -7.16 23.58
CA ARG A 14 0.72 -6.41 24.70
C ARG A 14 0.28 -5.00 24.30
N PHE A 15 1.00 -4.36 23.38
CA PHE A 15 0.78 -2.98 22.96
C PHE A 15 0.34 -2.86 21.50
N GLU A 16 -0.30 -3.91 20.95
CA GLU A 16 -0.77 -3.91 19.56
C GLU A 16 -1.69 -2.72 19.27
N PRO A 17 -1.44 -1.98 18.17
CA PRO A 17 -2.32 -0.90 17.77
C PRO A 17 -3.64 -1.43 17.23
N VAL A 18 -4.75 -0.79 17.61
CA VAL A 18 -6.06 -1.08 17.02
C VAL A 18 -6.29 -0.19 15.80
N ALA A 19 -6.09 -0.76 14.61
CA ALA A 19 -6.34 -0.07 13.35
C ALA A 19 -7.84 0.06 13.07
N HIS A 20 -8.32 1.29 12.90
CA HIS A 20 -9.70 1.58 12.52
C HIS A 20 -9.77 2.00 11.05
N PHE A 21 -10.46 1.21 10.24
CA PHE A 21 -10.63 1.47 8.82
C PHE A 21 -11.96 2.14 8.53
N THR A 22 -11.99 2.90 7.44
CA THR A 22 -13.22 3.54 6.97
C THR A 22 -14.16 2.49 6.41
N TYR A 23 -15.46 2.64 6.66
CA TYR A 23 -16.44 1.76 6.04
C TYR A 23 -16.34 1.87 4.51
N GLY A 24 -16.21 0.72 3.83
CA GLY A 24 -15.97 0.65 2.39
C GLY A 24 -14.49 0.65 1.96
N GLU A 25 -13.54 0.63 2.90
CA GLU A 25 -12.11 0.44 2.60
C GLU A 25 -11.86 -0.85 1.81
N GLN A 26 -11.01 -0.78 0.79
CA GLN A 26 -10.68 -1.91 -0.08
C GLN A 26 -9.37 -2.60 0.32
N PHE A 27 -8.50 -1.89 1.04
CA PHE A 27 -7.15 -2.35 1.35
C PHE A 27 -6.94 -2.42 2.86
N PHE A 28 -6.50 -3.58 3.33
CA PHE A 28 -6.10 -3.80 4.72
C PHE A 28 -4.63 -4.23 4.75
N PRO A 29 -3.99 -4.24 5.94
CA PRO A 29 -2.60 -4.67 6.08
C PRO A 29 -2.36 -6.05 5.44
N MET A 30 -1.41 -6.08 4.52
CA MET A 30 -1.10 -7.25 3.70
C MET A 30 0.29 -7.76 4.02
N ASP A 31 0.45 -9.08 3.96
CA ASP A 31 1.76 -9.72 3.96
C ASP A 31 2.63 -9.24 2.79
N ALA A 32 3.77 -8.62 3.12
CA ALA A 32 4.70 -8.04 2.17
C ALA A 32 5.26 -9.06 1.18
N GLU A 33 5.54 -10.29 1.61
CA GLU A 33 6.04 -11.34 0.71
C GLU A 33 5.01 -11.73 -0.34
N ARG A 34 3.74 -11.86 0.08
CA ARG A 34 2.61 -12.11 -0.82
C ARG A 34 2.43 -10.99 -1.83
N TYR A 35 2.54 -9.74 -1.39
CA TYR A 35 2.51 -8.57 -2.27
C TYR A 35 3.66 -8.64 -3.30
N ILE A 36 4.89 -8.84 -2.83
CA ILE A 36 6.10 -8.93 -3.68
C ILE A 36 5.96 -10.05 -4.72
N LYS A 37 5.43 -11.22 -4.33
CA LYS A 37 5.23 -12.36 -5.25
C LYS A 37 4.29 -12.03 -6.41
N ARG A 38 3.35 -11.11 -6.22
CA ARG A 38 2.40 -10.66 -7.26
C ARG A 38 2.93 -9.51 -8.11
N CYS A 39 3.96 -8.83 -7.65
CA CYS A 39 4.61 -7.75 -8.39
C CYS A 39 5.59 -8.26 -9.46
N ALA A 40 5.72 -7.49 -10.53
CA ALA A 40 6.90 -7.52 -11.38
C ALA A 40 7.92 -6.51 -10.88
N LEU A 41 9.21 -6.81 -11.02
CA LEU A 41 10.28 -5.83 -10.83
C LEU A 41 10.59 -5.19 -12.18
N CYS A 42 10.43 -3.87 -12.26
CA CYS A 42 10.66 -3.09 -13.46
C CYS A 42 11.80 -2.10 -13.24
N VAL A 43 12.49 -1.75 -14.33
CA VAL A 43 13.47 -0.67 -14.36
C VAL A 43 13.12 0.34 -15.45
N LYS A 44 13.18 1.62 -15.09
CA LYS A 44 13.09 2.75 -16.01
C LYS A 44 14.45 3.42 -16.08
N ARG A 45 15.15 3.24 -17.20
CA ARG A 45 16.41 3.93 -17.49
C ARG A 45 16.13 5.25 -18.21
N PRO A 46 17.06 6.22 -18.11
CA PRO A 46 16.97 7.45 -18.88
C PRO A 46 16.85 7.13 -20.39
N ASN A 47 15.90 7.76 -21.07
CA ASN A 47 15.67 7.64 -22.53
C ASN A 47 15.34 6.23 -23.08
N GLU A 48 15.14 5.24 -22.23
CA GLU A 48 14.76 3.89 -22.66
C GLU A 48 13.31 3.55 -22.25
N PRO A 49 12.62 2.65 -22.98
CA PRO A 49 11.35 2.10 -22.52
C PRO A 49 11.52 1.34 -21.20
N VAL A 50 10.42 1.20 -20.45
CA VAL A 50 10.41 0.39 -19.22
C VAL A 50 10.74 -1.05 -19.58
N ARG A 51 11.63 -1.67 -18.80
CA ARG A 51 11.97 -3.08 -18.93
C ARG A 51 11.54 -3.85 -17.69
N VAL A 52 10.91 -5.00 -17.88
CA VAL A 52 10.64 -5.96 -16.81
C VAL A 52 11.91 -6.78 -16.56
N LEU A 53 12.45 -6.69 -15.34
CA LEU A 53 13.61 -7.47 -14.89
C LEU A 53 13.20 -8.82 -14.33
N VAL A 54 12.15 -8.83 -13.51
CA VAL A 54 11.58 -10.06 -12.95
C VAL A 54 10.08 -10.03 -13.18
N PRO A 55 9.51 -11.01 -13.91
CA PRO A 55 8.07 -11.04 -14.16
C PRO A 55 7.29 -11.41 -12.89
N ARG A 56 5.99 -11.07 -12.88
CA ARG A 56 5.05 -11.42 -11.81
C ARG A 56 5.11 -12.92 -11.51
N GLY A 57 4.97 -13.29 -10.24
CA GLY A 57 5.04 -14.69 -9.77
C GLY A 57 6.45 -15.25 -9.60
N LYS A 58 7.48 -14.61 -10.17
CA LYS A 58 8.89 -15.07 -10.05
C LYS A 58 9.74 -14.21 -9.12
N LEU A 59 9.19 -13.09 -8.63
CA LEU A 59 9.84 -12.18 -7.70
C LEU A 59 9.75 -12.71 -6.27
N THR A 60 10.86 -12.69 -5.56
CA THR A 60 10.99 -13.09 -4.15
C THR A 60 11.72 -12.00 -3.38
N VAL A 61 11.61 -11.98 -2.05
CA VAL A 61 12.34 -11.01 -1.20
C VAL A 61 13.84 -11.08 -1.47
N ALA A 62 14.39 -12.30 -1.53
CA ALA A 62 15.81 -12.50 -1.82
C ALA A 62 16.24 -11.91 -3.18
N LYS A 63 15.40 -12.01 -4.22
CA LYS A 63 15.68 -11.38 -5.52
C LYS A 63 15.53 -9.86 -5.48
N LEU A 64 14.57 -9.36 -4.70
CA LEU A 64 14.37 -7.92 -4.54
C LEU A 64 15.59 -7.24 -3.88
N THR A 65 16.23 -7.92 -2.92
CA THR A 65 17.39 -7.40 -2.17
C THR A 65 18.73 -7.64 -2.87
N GLN A 66 18.76 -8.32 -4.02
CA GLN A 66 20.00 -8.50 -4.78
C GLN A 66 20.49 -7.15 -5.34
N PRO A 67 21.80 -6.95 -5.45
CA PRO A 67 22.32 -5.79 -6.15
C PRO A 67 21.92 -5.89 -7.63
N TRP A 68 21.24 -4.86 -8.13
CA TRP A 68 20.90 -4.71 -9.54
C TRP A 68 21.82 -3.65 -10.15
N PRO A 69 22.99 -4.04 -10.70
CA PRO A 69 23.88 -3.08 -11.33
C PRO A 69 23.24 -2.52 -12.59
N ASP A 70 23.18 -1.19 -12.72
CA ASP A 70 22.63 -0.51 -13.89
C ASP A 70 23.18 0.91 -14.02
N VAL A 71 22.77 1.62 -15.06
CA VAL A 71 23.23 2.97 -15.37
C VAL A 71 22.81 3.97 -14.30
N PRO A 72 23.62 5.01 -14.02
CA PRO A 72 23.23 6.11 -13.15
C PRO A 72 21.89 6.71 -13.59
N GLY A 73 20.98 6.91 -12.64
CA GLY A 73 19.63 7.44 -12.89
C GLY A 73 18.59 6.39 -13.28
N ALA A 74 18.92 5.09 -13.26
CA ALA A 74 17.92 4.03 -13.37
C ALA A 74 17.00 4.00 -12.13
N ILE A 75 15.69 3.95 -12.36
CA ILE A 75 14.67 3.88 -11.31
C ILE A 75 14.06 2.48 -11.31
N TYR A 76 14.16 1.80 -10.17
CA TYR A 76 13.54 0.50 -9.93
C TYR A 76 12.22 0.67 -9.22
N TYR A 77 11.20 -0.08 -9.64
CA TYR A 77 9.91 -0.06 -8.99
C TYR A 77 9.18 -1.40 -9.13
N LEU A 78 8.25 -1.63 -8.19
CA LEU A 78 7.35 -2.77 -8.21
C LEU A 78 6.10 -2.42 -9.03
N HIS A 79 5.78 -3.27 -10.00
CA HIS A 79 4.59 -3.14 -10.82
C HIS A 79 3.57 -4.21 -10.44
N PHE A 80 2.59 -3.82 -9.62
CA PHE A 80 1.58 -4.73 -9.07
C PHE A 80 0.52 -5.11 -10.10
N VAL A 81 -0.06 -4.12 -10.78
CA VAL A 81 -1.21 -4.33 -11.69
C VAL A 81 -1.15 -3.43 -12.92
N ASP A 82 -1.75 -3.91 -14.00
CA ASP A 82 -2.01 -3.10 -15.19
C ASP A 82 -3.34 -2.36 -15.03
N PRO A 83 -3.44 -1.09 -15.46
CA PRO A 83 -4.69 -0.34 -15.32
C PRO A 83 -5.83 -0.99 -16.10
N LEU A 84 -7.01 -1.10 -15.47
CA LEU A 84 -8.21 -1.58 -16.15
C LEU A 84 -8.68 -0.60 -17.24
N PRO A 85 -9.30 -1.10 -18.32
CA PRO A 85 -9.97 -0.25 -19.29
C PRO A 85 -11.23 0.41 -18.70
N PRO A 86 -11.71 1.54 -19.24
CA PRO A 86 -12.83 2.31 -18.67
C PRO A 86 -14.10 1.51 -18.39
N ARG A 87 -14.42 0.52 -19.23
CA ARG A 87 -15.62 -0.32 -19.05
C ARG A 87 -15.54 -1.18 -17.78
N GLU A 88 -14.39 -1.76 -17.51
CA GLU A 88 -14.16 -2.62 -16.34
C GLU A 88 -14.09 -1.80 -15.05
N ILE A 89 -13.56 -0.57 -15.13
CA ILE A 89 -13.61 0.38 -14.02
C ILE A 89 -15.06 0.63 -13.58
N GLN A 90 -15.95 0.89 -14.54
CA GLN A 90 -17.37 1.15 -14.23
C GLN A 90 -18.03 -0.07 -13.58
N GLN A 91 -17.75 -1.27 -14.07
CA GLN A 91 -18.26 -2.52 -13.49
C GLN A 91 -17.72 -2.76 -12.07
N PHE A 92 -16.44 -2.47 -11.83
CA PHE A 92 -15.84 -2.54 -10.51
C PHE A 92 -16.57 -1.59 -9.55
N TYR A 93 -16.74 -0.32 -9.90
CA TYR A 93 -17.48 0.63 -9.06
C TYR A 93 -18.92 0.20 -8.80
N GLN A 94 -19.56 -0.52 -9.73
CA GLN A 94 -20.92 -1.02 -9.52
C GLN A 94 -21.03 -2.09 -8.44
N LYS A 95 -19.99 -2.94 -8.32
CA LYS A 95 -19.97 -4.11 -7.44
C LYS A 95 -19.17 -3.88 -6.15
N SER A 96 -18.27 -2.90 -6.13
CA SER A 96 -17.38 -2.62 -5.01
C SER A 96 -18.11 -1.93 -3.85
N THR A 97 -17.60 -2.16 -2.63
CA THR A 97 -18.04 -1.45 -1.42
C THR A 97 -17.60 0.02 -1.39
N LEU A 98 -16.84 0.50 -2.40
CA LEU A 98 -16.52 1.93 -2.56
C LEU A 98 -17.76 2.81 -2.74
N ARG A 99 -18.88 2.26 -3.22
CA ARG A 99 -20.16 2.99 -3.29
C ARG A 99 -20.63 3.47 -1.93
N ASP A 100 -20.35 2.66 -0.93
CA ASP A 100 -20.70 2.96 0.44
C ASP A 100 -19.53 3.56 1.20
N PHE A 101 -18.44 3.93 0.52
CA PHE A 101 -17.29 4.56 1.16
C PHE A 101 -17.72 5.88 1.80
N ARG A 102 -17.70 5.90 3.13
CA ARG A 102 -18.06 7.08 3.91
C ARG A 102 -16.77 7.68 4.43
N PRO A 103 -16.16 8.68 3.77
CA PRO A 103 -14.97 9.33 4.31
C PRO A 103 -15.29 9.74 5.73
N GLY A 104 -14.54 9.19 6.70
CA GLY A 104 -14.73 9.54 8.10
C GLY A 104 -14.72 11.06 8.24
N ARG A 105 -15.54 11.63 9.13
CA ARG A 105 -15.56 13.09 9.35
C ARG A 105 -14.13 13.56 9.66
N GLY A 106 -13.51 14.23 8.69
CA GLY A 106 -12.15 14.72 8.80
C GLY A 106 -11.99 15.53 10.08
N ARG A 107 -10.82 15.45 10.73
CA ARG A 107 -10.55 16.17 11.98
C ARG A 107 -10.82 17.69 11.85
N LEU A 108 -10.71 18.21 10.63
CA LEU A 108 -10.97 19.60 10.23
C LEU A 108 -12.46 19.93 10.00
N ALA A 109 -13.31 18.94 9.71
CA ALA A 109 -14.75 19.13 9.54
C ALA A 109 -15.48 19.35 10.88
N ARG A 110 -14.80 19.16 12.02
CA ARG A 110 -15.30 19.43 13.38
C ARG A 110 -15.12 20.88 13.82
N VAL A 111 -14.45 21.70 13.03
CA VAL A 111 -14.14 23.11 13.36
C VAL A 111 -14.78 24.04 12.32
N GLY A 112 -15.05 25.29 12.71
CA GLY A 112 -15.95 26.24 12.01
C GLY A 112 -15.68 26.50 10.52
N ILE A 113 -16.59 27.25 9.87
CA ILE A 113 -16.72 27.45 8.40
C ILE A 113 -15.39 27.70 7.65
N LEU A 114 -14.46 28.47 8.22
CA LEU A 114 -13.16 28.78 7.58
C LEU A 114 -12.29 27.53 7.37
N SER A 115 -12.37 26.56 8.28
CA SER A 115 -11.65 25.28 8.19
C SER A 115 -12.17 24.40 7.05
N ARG A 116 -13.48 24.48 6.76
CA ARG A 116 -14.11 23.75 5.65
C ARG A 116 -13.68 24.31 4.29
N LEU A 117 -13.46 25.62 4.21
CA LEU A 117 -12.93 26.26 3.00
C LEU A 117 -11.48 25.83 2.74
N GLY A 118 -10.65 25.74 3.79
CA GLY A 118 -9.29 25.21 3.68
C GLY A 118 -9.25 23.74 3.23
N ASP A 119 -10.12 22.90 3.78
CA ASP A 119 -10.25 21.48 3.41
C ASP A 119 -10.68 21.31 1.93
N LEU A 120 -11.56 22.19 1.45
CA LEU A 120 -11.97 22.22 0.04
C LEU A 120 -10.82 22.60 -0.88
N VAL A 121 -10.04 23.64 -0.53
CA VAL A 121 -8.85 24.05 -1.30
C VAL A 121 -7.79 22.94 -1.31
N PHE A 122 -7.58 22.24 -0.19
CA PHE A 122 -6.68 21.09 -0.12
C PHE A 122 -7.18 19.90 -0.96
N SER A 123 -8.48 19.61 -0.93
CA SER A 123 -9.07 18.55 -1.76
C SER A 123 -8.95 18.87 -3.26
N VAL A 124 -9.12 20.15 -3.64
CA VAL A 124 -8.92 20.63 -5.01
C VAL A 124 -7.43 20.58 -5.39
N SER A 125 -6.50 20.92 -4.50
CA SER A 125 -5.07 20.81 -4.79
C SER A 125 -4.62 19.36 -5.00
N LEU A 126 -5.26 18.39 -4.33
CA LEU A 126 -5.07 16.95 -4.59
C LEU A 126 -5.58 16.54 -5.98
N LEU A 127 -6.63 17.17 -6.52
CA LEU A 127 -7.07 16.93 -7.90
C LEU A 127 -6.04 17.42 -8.93
N VAL A 128 -5.31 18.49 -8.62
CA VAL A 128 -4.25 19.06 -9.48
C VAL A 128 -2.96 18.24 -9.44
N ARG A 129 -2.68 17.51 -8.34
CA ARG A 129 -1.42 16.77 -8.11
C ARG A 129 -1.25 15.48 -8.95
N GLY A 130 -2.11 15.25 -9.95
CA GLY A 130 -2.09 14.03 -10.75
C GLY A 130 -2.83 12.92 -10.04
N ARG A 131 -3.98 12.54 -10.59
CA ARG A 131 -4.79 11.43 -10.09
C ARG A 131 -4.12 10.13 -10.51
N VAL A 132 -3.87 9.21 -9.57
CA VAL A 132 -3.56 7.82 -9.93
C VAL A 132 -4.69 7.36 -10.87
N PRO A 133 -4.39 6.84 -12.07
CA PRO A 133 -5.42 6.43 -13.01
C PRO A 133 -6.40 5.49 -12.28
N GLY A 134 -7.69 5.82 -12.29
CA GLY A 134 -8.70 5.04 -11.56
C GLY A 134 -8.70 3.55 -11.92
N GLY A 135 -8.24 3.22 -13.13
CA GLY A 135 -8.02 1.85 -13.59
C GLY A 135 -6.97 1.08 -12.82
N ALA A 136 -5.89 1.72 -12.38
CA ALA A 136 -4.86 1.08 -11.57
C ALA A 136 -5.37 0.78 -10.15
N ALA A 137 -6.13 1.71 -9.56
CA ALA A 137 -6.73 1.51 -8.24
C ALA A 137 -7.78 0.39 -8.25
N ALA A 138 -8.64 0.35 -9.27
CA ALA A 138 -9.63 -0.73 -9.44
C ALA A 138 -8.96 -2.09 -9.71
N ALA A 139 -7.95 -2.15 -10.57
CA ALA A 139 -7.17 -3.38 -10.79
C ALA A 139 -6.53 -3.88 -9.48
N ALA A 140 -5.92 -2.97 -8.72
CA ALA A 140 -5.26 -3.31 -7.46
C ALA A 140 -6.25 -3.84 -6.43
N ALA A 141 -7.44 -3.25 -6.33
CA ALA A 141 -8.49 -3.70 -5.43
C ALA A 141 -9.02 -5.09 -5.83
N LEU A 142 -9.19 -5.37 -7.12
CA LEU A 142 -9.59 -6.70 -7.60
C LEU A 142 -8.55 -7.77 -7.27
N GLU A 143 -7.28 -7.50 -7.56
CA GLU A 143 -6.17 -8.42 -7.22
C GLU A 143 -6.04 -8.60 -5.71
N TYR A 144 -6.16 -7.52 -4.93
CA TYR A 144 -6.17 -7.59 -3.47
C TYR A 144 -7.30 -8.49 -2.95
N GLN A 145 -8.53 -8.31 -3.45
CA GLN A 145 -9.66 -9.14 -3.05
C GLN A 145 -9.48 -10.59 -3.47
N GLN A 146 -8.88 -10.85 -4.63
CA GLN A 146 -8.55 -12.21 -5.07
C GLN A 146 -7.56 -12.86 -4.11
N LEU A 147 -6.51 -12.14 -3.71
CA LEU A 147 -5.59 -12.60 -2.68
C LEU A 147 -6.35 -12.92 -1.38
N GLN A 148 -7.14 -12.00 -0.84
CA GLN A 148 -7.84 -12.29 0.41
C GLN A 148 -8.86 -13.45 0.30
N ARG A 149 -9.44 -13.69 -0.88
CA ARG A 149 -10.28 -14.90 -1.12
C ARG A 149 -9.47 -16.20 -1.13
N ASP A 150 -8.25 -16.19 -1.68
CA ASP A 150 -7.41 -17.38 -1.76
C ASP A 150 -6.87 -17.81 -0.37
N ASP A 151 -6.55 -16.84 0.49
CA ASP A 151 -6.03 -17.04 1.85
C ASP A 151 -6.30 -15.77 2.64
N GLU A 152 -7.31 -15.77 3.51
CA GLU A 152 -7.70 -14.58 4.27
C GLU A 152 -6.74 -14.39 5.45
N ARG A 153 -5.89 -13.37 5.35
CA ARG A 153 -4.99 -12.99 6.44
C ARG A 153 -4.71 -11.49 6.45
N PHE A 154 -4.60 -10.93 7.64
CA PHE A 154 -4.24 -9.53 7.85
C PHE A 154 -2.94 -9.50 8.65
N CYS A 155 -1.88 -9.01 8.01
CA CYS A 155 -0.54 -9.05 8.58
C CYS A 155 -0.05 -7.64 8.85
N TYR A 156 0.48 -7.44 10.05
CA TYR A 156 1.23 -6.25 10.41
C TYR A 156 2.65 -6.67 10.80
N TYR A 157 3.59 -5.75 10.71
CA TYR A 157 4.98 -5.98 11.07
C TYR A 157 5.29 -5.19 12.33
N GLY A 158 6.27 -5.65 13.10
CA GLY A 158 6.70 -4.94 14.30
C GLY A 158 8.16 -5.21 14.59
N ARG A 159 8.82 -4.25 15.23
CA ARG A 159 10.17 -4.43 15.78
C ARG A 159 10.32 -3.74 17.12
N VAL A 160 11.17 -4.32 17.96
CA VAL A 160 11.55 -3.76 19.26
C VAL A 160 12.95 -3.17 19.12
N VAL A 161 13.11 -1.90 19.48
CA VAL A 161 14.39 -1.20 19.48
C VAL A 161 14.73 -0.83 20.91
N ARG A 162 15.92 -1.20 21.38
CA ARG A 162 16.42 -0.85 22.70
C ARG A 162 17.59 0.11 22.54
N GLU A 163 17.44 1.33 23.03
CA GLU A 163 18.45 2.37 22.86
C GLU A 163 18.48 3.31 24.07
N HIS A 164 19.66 3.59 24.61
CA HIS A 164 19.86 4.52 25.74
C HIS A 164 18.93 4.26 26.95
N GLY A 165 18.64 2.99 27.25
CA GLY A 165 17.74 2.60 28.35
C GLY A 165 16.24 2.68 28.02
N TYR A 166 15.87 3.11 26.82
CA TYR A 166 14.50 3.09 26.33
C TYR A 166 14.19 1.81 25.56
N VAL A 167 12.94 1.37 25.65
CA VAL A 167 12.38 0.30 24.80
C VAL A 167 11.31 0.93 23.92
N VAL A 168 11.53 0.90 22.61
CA VAL A 168 10.66 1.49 21.59
C VAL A 168 10.02 0.36 20.77
N LEU A 169 8.69 0.37 20.69
CA LEU A 169 7.91 -0.53 19.84
C LEU A 169 7.55 0.21 18.56
N GLN A 170 7.92 -0.36 17.43
CA GLN A 170 7.58 0.18 16.11
C GLN A 170 6.72 -0.84 15.37
N TYR A 171 5.56 -0.41 14.90
CA TYR A 171 4.59 -1.18 14.11
C TYR A 171 4.47 -0.59 12.71
#